data_AF-A0A7G2D187-F1
#
_entry.id   AF-A0A7G2D187-F1
#
_cell.length_a   1.000
_cell.length_b   1.000
_cell.length_c   1.000
_cell.angle_alpha   90.00
_cell.angle_beta   90.00
_cell.angle_gamma   90.00
#
_symmetry.space_group_name_H-M   'P 1'
#
loop_
_entity.id
_entity.type
_entity.pdbx_description
1 polymer ?
#
loop_
_entity_poly.entity_id
_entity_poly.type
_entity_poly.pdbx_seq_one_letter_code
_entity_poly.pdbx_strand_id
1 'polypeptide(L)'
;MAAGKLGWPTSAESKVTDPNGDGVAQSFRGGWIHSSAKGAFATSTRMMSGYSKAGWVRGSLGWPVSAEVCTGASCTQAFAGGVLSFTGTAEPTSAVGVSAAAIAKVRADPTSSAVALGGAVDPVPSLVADPNGGGMAQKFSGGWVHSSVAGTFASSNTIMTAYSKAGWLRGKLGWPAGVETCSATSCVQAFQGGSIGYQKGKAAVPLVGVEADAIDVVFAAQGGSSGALGAPVGQLTVVSDPQGNGLVRQFANGWIHASAAGAFVTSNASMKEYSASGWLRGKLGWPTSAESKVTDPNGDGVAQSFRGGWIHSSAKGAFATSTRMMSGYSKAGWVRGSLGWPVSAEVCTGASCTQAFAGGVLSFTGTAEPTSAVGVSAAAIAKVRADPTSSAVALGGAVDPVPSLVADPNGGGMAQKFSGGWVHSSVAGTFASSNTIMTAYSKAGWLRGKLGWPAGVETCSATSCVQAFQGGSISYVKGKAATVAYR
;
A
#
# COMPACT_ATOMS: atom_id res chain seq x y z
N MET A 1 -49.16 44.25 9.00
CA MET A 1 -48.71 42.85 8.89
C MET A 1 -47.21 42.89 8.64
N ALA A 2 -46.39 42.31 9.53
CA ALA A 2 -44.94 42.29 9.34
C ALA A 2 -44.59 41.34 8.19
N ALA A 3 -43.72 41.76 7.28
CA ALA A 3 -43.29 40.92 6.18
C ALA A 3 -42.42 39.76 6.70
N GLY A 4 -42.74 38.53 6.29
CA GLY A 4 -41.92 37.35 6.59
C GLY A 4 -40.56 37.37 5.89
N LYS A 5 -39.77 36.30 6.02
CA LYS A 5 -38.40 36.21 5.47
C LYS A 5 -38.28 36.48 3.96
N LEU A 6 -39.36 36.34 3.19
CA LEU A 6 -39.39 36.63 1.75
C LEU A 6 -39.76 38.09 1.40
N GLY A 7 -40.16 38.91 2.38
CA GLY A 7 -40.63 40.27 2.12
C GLY A 7 -42.05 40.34 1.54
N TRP A 8 -42.37 41.48 0.91
CA TRP A 8 -43.66 41.72 0.27
C TRP A 8 -43.76 41.05 -1.11
N PRO A 9 -44.97 40.63 -1.54
CA PRO A 9 -45.20 40.13 -2.89
C PRO A 9 -44.89 41.22 -3.92
N THR A 10 -44.28 40.80 -5.01
CA THR A 10 -43.92 41.67 -6.16
C THR A 10 -44.74 41.33 -7.40
N SER A 11 -45.53 40.26 -7.36
CA SER A 11 -46.50 39.89 -8.41
C SER A 11 -47.84 39.49 -7.80
N ALA A 12 -48.88 39.47 -8.65
CA ALA A 12 -50.08 38.68 -8.38
C ALA A 12 -49.75 37.17 -8.44
N GLU A 13 -50.61 36.36 -7.84
CA GLU A 13 -50.56 34.90 -8.00
C GLU A 13 -50.80 34.52 -9.47
N SER A 14 -49.96 33.62 -9.99
CA SER A 14 -50.05 33.14 -11.35
C SER A 14 -50.34 31.64 -11.35
N LYS A 15 -51.42 31.23 -12.04
CA LYS A 15 -51.72 29.82 -12.27
C LYS A 15 -50.73 29.24 -13.26
N VAL A 16 -50.23 28.05 -12.95
CA VAL A 16 -49.30 27.29 -13.77
C VAL A 16 -49.97 25.97 -14.11
N THR A 17 -50.19 25.73 -15.41
CA THR A 17 -50.66 24.45 -15.94
C THR A 17 -49.49 23.74 -16.61
N ASP A 18 -49.26 22.49 -16.20
CA ASP A 18 -48.03 21.78 -16.59
C ASP A 18 -48.18 20.24 -16.60
N PRO A 19 -47.50 19.51 -17.51
CA PRO A 19 -47.43 18.05 -17.46
C PRO A 19 -46.88 17.49 -16.14
N ASN A 20 -46.04 18.24 -15.43
CA ASN A 20 -45.50 17.85 -14.12
C ASN A 20 -46.46 18.20 -12.95
N GLY A 21 -47.67 18.66 -13.27
CA GLY A 21 -48.75 18.96 -12.32
C GLY A 21 -49.09 20.45 -12.28
N ASP A 22 -50.37 20.74 -12.04
CA ASP A 22 -50.86 22.12 -11.92
C ASP A 22 -50.50 22.73 -10.56
N GLY A 23 -50.39 24.05 -10.53
CA GLY A 23 -50.10 24.79 -9.31
C GLY A 23 -50.21 26.30 -9.45
N VAL A 24 -49.72 27.01 -8.44
CA VAL A 24 -49.70 28.47 -8.35
C VAL A 24 -48.30 28.91 -7.97
N ALA A 25 -47.82 30.00 -8.57
CA ALA A 25 -46.56 30.64 -8.19
C ALA A 25 -46.77 32.14 -7.97
N GLN A 26 -46.05 32.71 -7.00
CA GLN A 26 -46.03 34.14 -6.73
C GLN A 26 -44.62 34.60 -6.38
N SER A 27 -44.19 35.74 -6.92
CA SER A 27 -42.89 36.33 -6.61
C SER A 27 -42.97 37.30 -5.44
N PHE A 28 -41.89 37.34 -4.67
CA PHE A 28 -41.65 38.20 -3.52
C PHE A 28 -40.26 38.82 -3.65
N ARG A 29 -39.98 39.87 -2.87
CA ARG A 29 -38.65 40.53 -2.91
C ARG A 29 -37.49 39.55 -2.62
N GLY A 30 -37.70 38.58 -1.73
CA GLY A 30 -36.70 37.60 -1.29
C GLY A 30 -36.76 36.24 -1.99
N GLY A 31 -37.64 36.05 -2.97
CA GLY A 31 -37.77 34.77 -3.68
C GLY A 31 -39.15 34.52 -4.23
N TRP A 32 -39.51 33.24 -4.39
CA TRP A 32 -40.81 32.81 -4.91
C TRP A 32 -41.47 31.84 -3.94
N ILE A 33 -42.80 31.83 -3.90
CA ILE A 33 -43.58 30.76 -3.29
C ILE A 33 -44.24 29.96 -4.42
N HIS A 34 -44.07 28.64 -4.36
CA HIS A 34 -44.64 27.67 -5.29
C HIS A 34 -45.60 26.77 -4.53
N SER A 35 -46.85 26.66 -4.98
CA SER A 35 -47.87 25.79 -4.39
C SER A 35 -48.36 24.79 -5.43
N SER A 36 -48.30 23.51 -5.09
CA SER A 36 -48.76 22.41 -5.95
C SER A 36 -49.36 21.28 -5.09
N ALA A 37 -49.79 20.19 -5.72
CA ALA A 37 -50.20 18.98 -5.00
C ALA A 37 -49.11 18.38 -4.10
N LYS A 38 -47.83 18.78 -4.26
CA LYS A 38 -46.70 18.36 -3.41
C LYS A 38 -46.55 19.22 -2.16
N GLY A 39 -47.29 20.31 -2.04
CA GLY A 39 -47.19 21.29 -0.96
C GLY A 39 -46.84 22.70 -1.46
N ALA A 40 -46.71 23.61 -0.51
CA ALA A 40 -46.34 25.00 -0.74
C ALA A 40 -44.94 25.28 -0.17
N PHE A 41 -44.00 25.69 -1.03
CA PHE A 41 -42.61 25.87 -0.66
C PHE A 41 -42.04 27.18 -1.19
N ALA A 42 -41.23 27.82 -0.36
CA ALA A 42 -40.46 28.99 -0.70
C ALA A 42 -39.14 28.60 -1.36
N THR A 43 -38.73 29.34 -2.39
CA THR A 43 -37.41 29.23 -3.06
C THR A 43 -36.77 30.61 -3.06
N SER A 44 -35.60 30.75 -2.43
CA SER A 44 -34.93 32.06 -2.29
C SER A 44 -34.51 32.63 -3.65
N THR A 45 -34.34 33.96 -3.75
CA THR A 45 -33.84 34.61 -4.97
C THR A 45 -32.54 33.98 -5.48
N ARG A 46 -31.68 33.53 -4.55
CA ARG A 46 -30.43 32.85 -4.90
C ARG A 46 -30.73 31.52 -5.57
N MET A 47 -31.52 30.64 -4.96
CA MET A 47 -31.86 29.34 -5.53
C MET A 47 -32.64 29.45 -6.85
N MET A 48 -33.47 30.50 -6.99
CA MET A 48 -34.20 30.81 -8.22
C MET A 48 -33.30 31.06 -9.42
N SER A 49 -32.08 31.59 -9.23
CA SER A 49 -31.12 31.77 -10.33
C SER A 49 -30.72 30.43 -10.97
N GLY A 50 -30.59 29.37 -10.17
CA GLY A 50 -30.36 28.00 -10.67
C GLY A 50 -31.64 27.34 -11.19
N TYR A 51 -32.75 27.50 -10.48
CA TYR A 51 -34.04 26.89 -10.89
C TYR A 51 -34.52 27.42 -12.24
N SER A 52 -34.32 28.72 -12.50
CA SER A 52 -34.66 29.32 -13.78
C SER A 52 -33.81 28.79 -14.93
N LYS A 53 -32.51 28.62 -14.72
CA LYS A 53 -31.60 27.97 -15.69
C LYS A 53 -31.98 26.52 -15.96
N ALA A 54 -32.49 25.81 -14.97
CA ALA A 54 -32.98 24.45 -15.10
C ALA A 54 -34.33 24.34 -15.82
N GLY A 55 -34.91 25.44 -16.30
CA GLY A 55 -36.17 25.46 -17.04
C GLY A 55 -37.42 25.59 -16.16
N TRP A 56 -37.28 25.99 -14.90
CA TRP A 56 -38.38 26.08 -13.92
C TRP A 56 -39.12 24.73 -13.78
N VAL A 57 -40.42 24.79 -13.43
CA VAL A 57 -41.33 23.65 -13.29
C VAL A 57 -41.46 22.79 -14.55
N ARG A 58 -41.27 23.40 -15.72
CA ARG A 58 -41.27 22.72 -17.02
C ARG A 58 -39.99 21.95 -17.30
N GLY A 59 -38.94 22.30 -16.57
CA GLY A 59 -37.64 21.70 -16.67
C GLY A 59 -37.53 20.35 -15.96
N SER A 60 -36.33 19.80 -15.98
CA SER A 60 -36.03 18.46 -15.45
C SER A 60 -36.13 18.34 -13.93
N LEU A 61 -36.20 19.46 -13.21
CA LEU A 61 -36.38 19.47 -11.75
C LEU A 61 -37.86 19.33 -11.34
N GLY A 62 -38.80 19.88 -12.11
CA GLY A 62 -40.21 19.93 -11.72
C GLY A 62 -40.46 20.81 -10.48
N TRP A 63 -41.61 20.60 -9.81
CA TRP A 63 -41.99 21.37 -8.62
C TRP A 63 -41.04 21.17 -7.43
N PRO A 64 -40.81 22.21 -6.60
CA PRO A 64 -40.19 22.03 -5.28
C PRO A 64 -41.06 21.13 -4.41
N VAL A 65 -40.41 20.26 -3.64
CA VAL A 65 -41.07 19.28 -2.75
C VAL A 65 -40.61 19.41 -1.29
N SER A 66 -39.77 20.40 -0.99
CA SER A 66 -39.33 20.72 0.35
C SER A 66 -39.06 22.20 0.51
N ALA A 67 -38.97 22.64 1.77
CA ALA A 67 -38.32 23.90 2.09
C ALA A 67 -36.81 23.84 1.73
N GLU A 68 -36.23 25.00 1.47
CA GLU A 68 -34.78 25.19 1.37
C GLU A 68 -34.14 24.97 2.74
N VAL A 69 -33.08 24.15 2.80
CA VAL A 69 -32.32 23.83 4.01
C VAL A 69 -30.89 24.32 3.87
N CYS A 70 -30.42 25.12 4.83
CA CYS A 70 -29.06 25.66 4.82
C CYS A 70 -28.27 25.23 6.06
N THR A 71 -27.02 24.83 5.85
CA THR A 71 -26.02 24.56 6.89
C THR A 71 -24.78 25.42 6.61
N GLY A 72 -24.55 26.42 7.47
CA GLY A 72 -23.55 27.45 7.20
C GLY A 72 -23.87 28.20 5.91
N ALA A 73 -22.90 28.27 5.01
CA ALA A 73 -23.07 28.90 3.69
C ALA A 73 -23.62 27.95 2.61
N SER A 74 -23.89 26.68 2.93
CA SER A 74 -24.36 25.68 1.96
C SER A 74 -25.86 25.49 2.09
N CYS A 75 -26.58 25.66 0.99
CA CYS A 75 -28.03 25.51 0.93
C CYS A 75 -28.42 24.46 -0.10
N THR A 76 -29.47 23.68 0.20
CA THR A 76 -30.04 22.67 -0.69
C THR A 76 -31.56 22.74 -0.65
N GLN A 77 -32.22 22.58 -1.80
CA GLN A 77 -33.66 22.41 -1.88
C GLN A 77 -34.01 21.21 -2.77
N ALA A 78 -35.01 20.42 -2.35
CA ALA A 78 -35.51 19.28 -3.09
C ALA A 78 -36.58 19.70 -4.10
N PHE A 79 -36.49 19.11 -5.28
CA PHE A 79 -37.48 19.15 -6.33
C PHE A 79 -37.90 17.73 -6.69
N ALA A 80 -39.02 17.57 -7.38
CA ALA A 80 -39.56 16.25 -7.72
C ALA A 80 -38.55 15.39 -8.51
N GLY A 81 -37.79 16.02 -9.42
CA GLY A 81 -36.82 15.39 -10.30
C GLY A 81 -35.35 15.59 -9.92
N GLY A 82 -35.03 16.28 -8.83
CA GLY A 82 -33.64 16.57 -8.47
C GLY A 82 -33.46 17.44 -7.23
N VAL A 83 -32.24 17.88 -6.99
CA VAL A 83 -31.94 18.93 -5.99
C VAL A 83 -31.25 20.12 -6.64
N LEU A 84 -31.47 21.31 -6.09
CA LEU A 84 -30.58 22.46 -6.30
C LEU A 84 -29.75 22.67 -5.05
N SER A 85 -28.46 22.96 -5.25
CA SER A 85 -27.55 23.29 -4.15
C SER A 85 -26.60 24.44 -4.52
N PHE A 86 -26.18 25.21 -3.53
CA PHE A 86 -25.09 26.19 -3.66
C PHE A 86 -24.32 26.32 -2.36
N THR A 87 -23.07 26.81 -2.45
CA THR A 87 -22.24 27.16 -1.28
C THR A 87 -21.68 28.57 -1.45
N GLY A 88 -21.89 29.42 -0.44
CA GLY A 88 -21.40 30.79 -0.43
C GLY A 88 -21.97 31.59 -1.60
N THR A 89 -21.09 32.20 -2.39
CA THR A 89 -21.44 33.03 -3.56
C THR A 89 -21.34 32.27 -4.88
N ALA A 90 -21.16 30.93 -4.84
CA ALA A 90 -21.20 30.11 -6.05
C ALA A 90 -22.61 30.04 -6.63
N GLU A 91 -22.71 30.02 -7.96
CA GLU A 91 -24.00 29.84 -8.65
C GLU A 91 -24.65 28.51 -8.25
N PRO A 92 -25.98 28.46 -8.03
CA PRO A 92 -26.64 27.20 -7.73
C PRO A 92 -26.57 26.22 -8.88
N THR A 93 -26.28 24.96 -8.54
CA THR A 93 -26.15 23.85 -9.49
C THR A 93 -27.30 22.87 -9.29
N SER A 94 -27.85 22.38 -10.40
CA SER A 94 -28.92 21.38 -10.41
C SER A 94 -28.34 19.97 -10.55
N ALA A 95 -28.72 19.09 -9.63
CA ALA A 95 -28.44 17.67 -9.70
C ALA A 95 -29.74 16.92 -10.05
N VAL A 96 -29.98 16.74 -11.35
CA VAL A 96 -31.13 15.99 -11.86
C VAL A 96 -30.96 14.51 -11.53
N GLY A 97 -32.05 13.84 -11.15
CA GLY A 97 -32.04 12.45 -10.72
C GLY A 97 -31.70 12.25 -9.24
N VAL A 98 -31.22 13.28 -8.55
CA VAL A 98 -31.01 13.24 -7.09
C VAL A 98 -32.33 13.49 -6.39
N SER A 99 -33.06 12.43 -6.07
CA SER A 99 -34.45 12.56 -5.59
C SER A 99 -34.88 11.45 -4.65
N ALA A 100 -35.98 11.71 -3.93
CA ALA A 100 -36.67 10.70 -3.14
C ALA A 100 -37.16 9.53 -4.01
N ALA A 101 -37.51 9.80 -5.28
CA ALA A 101 -37.92 8.78 -6.24
C ALA A 101 -36.73 7.87 -6.63
N ALA A 102 -35.52 8.42 -6.76
CA ALA A 102 -34.32 7.62 -7.02
C ALA A 102 -34.00 6.68 -5.84
N ILE A 103 -34.13 7.18 -4.61
CA ILE A 103 -34.01 6.36 -3.40
C ILE A 103 -35.06 5.23 -3.39
N ALA A 104 -36.31 5.56 -3.71
CA ALA A 104 -37.39 4.57 -3.79
C ALA A 104 -37.12 3.50 -4.87
N LYS A 105 -36.52 3.88 -6.00
CA LYS A 105 -36.14 2.95 -7.07
C LYS A 105 -35.08 1.95 -6.61
N VAL A 106 -34.00 2.41 -5.96
CA VAL A 106 -32.95 1.51 -5.42
C VAL A 106 -33.53 0.57 -4.36
N ARG A 107 -34.44 1.05 -3.52
CA ARG A 107 -35.15 0.19 -2.56
C ARG A 107 -35.99 -0.89 -3.24
N ALA A 108 -36.69 -0.54 -4.32
CA ALA A 108 -37.60 -1.45 -5.01
C ALA A 108 -36.86 -2.46 -5.91
N ASP A 109 -35.60 -2.21 -6.23
CA ASP A 109 -34.79 -3.06 -7.12
C ASP A 109 -33.80 -3.93 -6.32
N PRO A 110 -34.14 -5.20 -6.05
CA PRO A 110 -33.27 -6.12 -5.32
C PRO A 110 -31.98 -6.48 -6.08
N THR A 111 -31.86 -6.15 -7.36
CA THR A 111 -30.64 -6.38 -8.15
C THR A 111 -29.67 -5.20 -8.10
N SER A 112 -30.14 -4.02 -7.69
CA SER A 112 -29.35 -2.79 -7.64
C SER A 112 -28.44 -2.69 -6.42
N SER A 113 -28.61 -3.55 -5.41
CA SER A 113 -27.72 -3.62 -4.26
C SER A 113 -27.72 -4.99 -3.59
N ALA A 114 -26.55 -5.47 -3.16
CA ALA A 114 -26.45 -6.67 -2.30
C ALA A 114 -26.90 -6.40 -0.85
N VAL A 115 -27.42 -5.20 -0.56
CA VAL A 115 -27.74 -4.72 0.77
C VAL A 115 -29.20 -5.03 1.09
N ALA A 116 -29.42 -5.88 2.10
CA ALA A 116 -30.75 -6.11 2.65
C ALA A 116 -31.18 -4.89 3.49
N LEU A 117 -31.75 -3.87 2.84
CA LEU A 117 -32.13 -2.60 3.47
C LEU A 117 -33.21 -2.77 4.55
N GLY A 118 -34.18 -3.67 4.35
CA GLY A 118 -35.32 -3.84 5.25
C GLY A 118 -36.28 -2.63 5.23
N GLY A 119 -36.95 -2.39 6.37
CA GLY A 119 -37.92 -1.31 6.50
C GLY A 119 -37.26 0.06 6.56
N ALA A 120 -37.92 1.09 6.02
CA ALA A 120 -37.50 2.47 6.22
C ALA A 120 -37.65 2.81 7.71
N VAL A 121 -36.59 3.36 8.31
CA VAL A 121 -36.62 3.85 9.70
C VAL A 121 -37.17 5.26 9.73
N ASP A 122 -36.76 6.08 8.77
CA ASP A 122 -37.29 7.42 8.57
C ASP A 122 -38.42 7.40 7.52
N PRO A 123 -39.56 8.08 7.77
CA PRO A 123 -40.73 8.00 6.90
C PRO A 123 -40.50 8.63 5.52
N VAL A 124 -39.56 9.58 5.42
CA VAL A 124 -39.20 10.28 4.18
C VAL A 124 -37.68 10.49 4.10
N PRO A 125 -37.10 10.53 2.89
CA PRO A 125 -35.72 10.95 2.69
C PRO A 125 -35.46 12.36 3.22
N SER A 126 -34.31 12.53 3.87
CA SER A 126 -33.83 13.82 4.38
C SER A 126 -32.93 14.51 3.37
N LEU A 127 -33.06 15.83 3.27
CA LEU A 127 -32.11 16.68 2.55
C LEU A 127 -30.77 16.77 3.27
N VAL A 128 -29.69 16.68 2.50
CA VAL A 128 -28.33 16.92 2.97
C VAL A 128 -27.82 18.21 2.33
N ALA A 129 -27.45 19.19 3.16
CA ALA A 129 -26.81 20.43 2.75
C ALA A 129 -25.41 20.48 3.36
N ASP A 130 -24.38 20.43 2.51
CA ASP A 130 -22.98 20.37 2.96
C ASP A 130 -22.04 21.04 1.95
N PRO A 131 -20.92 21.64 2.39
CA PRO A 131 -19.90 22.16 1.48
C PRO A 131 -19.35 21.13 0.48
N ASN A 132 -19.38 19.84 0.81
CA ASN A 132 -18.94 18.76 -0.08
C ASN A 132 -20.05 18.23 -1.02
N GLY A 133 -21.12 19.02 -1.19
CA GLY A 133 -22.20 18.74 -2.13
C GLY A 133 -23.50 18.35 -1.43
N GLY A 134 -24.63 18.82 -1.98
CA GLY A 134 -25.96 18.47 -1.50
C GLY A 134 -26.47 17.16 -2.06
N GLY A 135 -27.49 16.61 -1.39
CA GLY A 135 -28.13 15.38 -1.81
C GLY A 135 -29.31 14.98 -0.95
N MET A 136 -29.71 13.72 -1.04
CA MET A 136 -30.72 13.11 -0.19
C MET A 136 -30.19 11.85 0.48
N ALA A 137 -30.64 11.58 1.68
CA ALA A 137 -30.32 10.35 2.41
C ALA A 137 -31.56 9.79 3.09
N GLN A 138 -31.71 8.47 3.09
CA GLN A 138 -32.76 7.79 3.86
C GLN A 138 -32.17 6.61 4.62
N LYS A 139 -32.51 6.53 5.91
CA LYS A 139 -32.14 5.42 6.78
C LYS A 139 -33.15 4.29 6.67
N PHE A 140 -32.61 3.08 6.58
CA PHE A 140 -33.32 1.82 6.66
C PHE A 140 -32.77 0.97 7.80
N SER A 141 -33.50 -0.07 8.20
CA SER A 141 -33.10 -0.93 9.32
C SER A 141 -31.76 -1.63 9.06
N GLY A 142 -31.47 -1.99 7.81
CA GLY A 142 -30.27 -2.71 7.38
C GLY A 142 -29.19 -1.83 6.73
N GLY A 143 -29.45 -0.54 6.52
CA GLY A 143 -28.50 0.34 5.84
C GLY A 143 -29.03 1.72 5.53
N TRP A 144 -28.36 2.41 4.62
CA TRP A 144 -28.72 3.74 4.16
C TRP A 144 -28.74 3.76 2.64
N VAL A 145 -29.63 4.56 2.06
CA VAL A 145 -29.57 4.92 0.64
C VAL A 145 -29.24 6.40 0.55
N HIS A 146 -28.16 6.71 -0.16
CA HIS A 146 -27.75 8.08 -0.45
C HIS A 146 -27.96 8.35 -1.93
N SER A 147 -28.50 9.51 -2.25
CA SER A 147 -28.66 10.03 -3.61
C SER A 147 -27.90 11.34 -3.71
N SER A 148 -26.95 11.42 -4.63
CA SER A 148 -26.13 12.60 -4.88
C SER A 148 -25.75 12.68 -6.36
N VAL A 149 -25.00 13.71 -6.74
CA VAL A 149 -24.42 13.82 -8.09
C VAL A 149 -23.54 12.63 -8.48
N ALA A 150 -23.01 11.87 -7.52
CA ALA A 150 -22.24 10.65 -7.79
C ALA A 150 -23.12 9.46 -8.17
N GLY A 151 -24.44 9.54 -7.93
CA GLY A 151 -25.40 8.47 -8.14
C GLY A 151 -26.24 8.19 -6.90
N THR A 152 -27.05 7.13 -6.98
CA THR A 152 -27.89 6.67 -5.87
C THR A 152 -27.50 5.27 -5.46
N PHE A 153 -27.00 5.10 -4.23
CA PHE A 153 -26.41 3.85 -3.78
C PHE A 153 -26.86 3.47 -2.37
N ALA A 154 -27.18 2.19 -2.21
CA ALA A 154 -27.40 1.56 -0.91
C ALA A 154 -26.06 1.18 -0.28
N SER A 155 -25.95 1.38 1.04
CA SER A 155 -24.78 1.05 1.84
C SER A 155 -25.24 0.30 3.10
N SER A 156 -24.67 -0.85 3.40
CA SER A 156 -25.01 -1.65 4.58
C SER A 156 -24.65 -0.93 5.88
N ASN A 157 -25.29 -1.32 6.99
CA ASN A 157 -24.93 -0.80 8.31
C ASN A 157 -23.44 -1.03 8.65
N THR A 158 -22.83 -2.10 8.14
CA THR A 158 -21.41 -2.38 8.33
C THR A 158 -20.54 -1.29 7.69
N ILE A 159 -20.81 -0.95 6.42
CA ILE A 159 -20.13 0.15 5.73
C ILE A 159 -20.42 1.48 6.41
N MET A 160 -21.69 1.76 6.73
CA MET A 160 -22.11 3.02 7.34
C MET A 160 -21.49 3.26 8.71
N THR A 161 -21.23 2.19 9.48
CA THR A 161 -20.51 2.28 10.75
C THR A 161 -19.06 2.73 10.56
N ALA A 162 -18.38 2.27 9.52
CA ALA A 162 -17.03 2.76 9.20
C ALA A 162 -17.04 4.16 8.60
N TYR A 163 -17.99 4.44 7.70
CA TYR A 163 -18.14 5.76 7.07
C TYR A 163 -18.38 6.87 8.10
N SER A 164 -19.24 6.60 9.09
CA SER A 164 -19.50 7.54 10.18
C SER A 164 -18.25 7.85 11.02
N LYS A 165 -17.46 6.82 11.36
CA LYS A 165 -16.17 6.98 12.06
C LYS A 165 -15.14 7.72 11.21
N ALA A 166 -15.21 7.58 9.88
CA ALA A 166 -14.34 8.26 8.94
C ALA A 166 -14.72 9.74 8.70
N GLY A 167 -15.73 10.27 9.41
CA GLY A 167 -16.15 11.67 9.33
C GLY A 167 -17.30 11.94 8.37
N TRP A 168 -18.01 10.89 7.92
CA TRP A 168 -19.10 11.01 6.94
C TRP A 168 -18.66 11.77 5.68
N LEU A 169 -19.58 12.51 5.07
CA LEU A 169 -19.37 13.33 3.88
C LEU A 169 -18.27 14.38 4.04
N ARG A 170 -18.00 14.81 5.28
CA ARG A 170 -16.93 15.77 5.60
C ARG A 170 -15.55 15.13 5.73
N GLY A 171 -15.50 13.81 5.77
CA GLY A 171 -14.26 13.03 5.73
C GLY A 171 -13.65 12.98 4.32
N LYS A 172 -12.52 12.29 4.21
CA LYS A 172 -11.76 12.17 2.95
C LYS A 172 -12.45 11.32 1.86
N LEU A 173 -13.51 10.60 2.21
CA LEU A 173 -14.19 9.68 1.28
C LEU A 173 -15.25 10.37 0.41
N GLY A 174 -15.91 11.42 0.90
CA GLY A 174 -17.04 12.03 0.20
C GLY A 174 -18.27 11.11 0.09
N TRP A 175 -19.12 11.34 -0.91
CA TRP A 175 -20.33 10.55 -1.15
C TRP A 175 -20.02 9.11 -1.61
N PRO A 176 -20.91 8.14 -1.32
CA PRO A 176 -20.91 6.86 -2.03
C PRO A 176 -20.96 7.09 -3.54
N ALA A 177 -20.12 6.38 -4.28
CA ALA A 177 -19.94 6.53 -5.73
C ALA A 177 -20.18 5.22 -6.50
N GLY A 178 -20.52 4.15 -5.80
CA GLY A 178 -20.82 2.86 -6.41
C GLY A 178 -21.61 1.94 -5.48
N VAL A 179 -22.05 0.82 -6.06
CA VAL A 179 -22.76 -0.22 -5.34
C VAL A 179 -21.82 -0.97 -4.40
N GLU A 180 -22.33 -1.36 -3.23
CA GLU A 180 -21.62 -2.29 -2.35
C GLU A 180 -21.60 -3.68 -2.99
N THR A 181 -20.42 -4.13 -3.40
CA THR A 181 -20.19 -5.40 -4.08
C THR A 181 -19.56 -6.39 -3.13
N CYS A 182 -20.17 -7.57 -3.01
CA CYS A 182 -19.73 -8.62 -2.10
C CYS A 182 -19.26 -9.86 -2.85
N SER A 183 -18.08 -10.35 -2.47
CA SER A 183 -17.62 -11.70 -2.74
C SER A 183 -18.11 -12.67 -1.64
N ALA A 184 -17.68 -13.93 -1.72
CA ALA A 184 -17.94 -14.90 -0.67
C ALA A 184 -17.41 -14.44 0.69
N THR A 185 -16.26 -13.76 0.72
CA THR A 185 -15.51 -13.45 1.96
C THR A 185 -15.41 -11.96 2.30
N SER A 186 -15.49 -11.07 1.32
CA SER A 186 -15.31 -9.63 1.52
C SER A 186 -16.31 -8.80 0.73
N CYS A 187 -16.67 -7.63 1.25
CA CYS A 187 -17.48 -6.63 0.56
C CYS A 187 -16.70 -5.31 0.46
N VAL A 188 -16.89 -4.59 -0.65
CA VAL A 188 -16.28 -3.28 -0.90
C VAL A 188 -17.31 -2.37 -1.56
N GLN A 189 -17.34 -1.10 -1.15
CA GLN A 189 -18.15 -0.07 -1.78
C GLN A 189 -17.27 1.11 -2.17
N ALA A 190 -17.48 1.63 -3.38
CA ALA A 190 -16.80 2.82 -3.88
C ALA A 190 -17.39 4.10 -3.27
N PHE A 191 -16.49 5.03 -2.99
CA PHE A 191 -16.75 6.40 -2.54
C PHE A 191 -15.92 7.35 -3.41
N GLN A 192 -16.25 8.64 -3.45
CA GLN A 192 -15.55 9.61 -4.31
C GLN A 192 -14.03 9.70 -4.05
N GLY A 193 -13.60 9.48 -2.81
CA GLY A 193 -12.20 9.54 -2.39
C GLY A 193 -11.57 8.17 -2.08
N GLY A 194 -12.09 7.09 -2.63
CA GLY A 194 -11.59 5.72 -2.46
C GLY A 194 -12.70 4.73 -2.17
N SER A 195 -12.51 3.84 -1.19
CA SER A 195 -13.52 2.83 -0.88
C SER A 195 -13.66 2.55 0.61
N ILE A 196 -14.73 1.87 0.98
CA ILE A 196 -14.86 1.22 2.30
C ILE A 196 -15.04 -0.27 2.05
N GLY A 197 -14.31 -1.09 2.79
CA GLY A 197 -14.39 -2.54 2.65
C GLY A 197 -14.31 -3.27 3.98
N TYR A 198 -14.78 -4.51 3.98
CA TYR A 198 -14.66 -5.43 5.12
C TYR A 198 -14.55 -6.88 4.68
N GLN A 199 -13.95 -7.70 5.55
CA GLN A 199 -14.13 -9.15 5.51
C GLN A 199 -15.39 -9.51 6.31
N LYS A 200 -16.20 -10.45 5.83
CA LYS A 200 -17.41 -10.89 6.55
C LYS A 200 -17.04 -11.33 7.98
N GLY A 201 -17.82 -10.86 8.95
CA GLY A 201 -17.56 -11.08 10.38
C GLY A 201 -16.55 -10.11 11.01
N LYS A 202 -15.96 -9.18 10.25
CA LYS A 202 -15.08 -8.12 10.76
C LYS A 202 -15.68 -6.74 10.54
N ALA A 203 -15.15 -5.76 11.27
CA ALA A 203 -15.49 -4.35 11.06
C ALA A 203 -15.01 -3.85 9.69
N ALA A 204 -15.79 -2.96 9.09
CA ALA A 204 -15.35 -2.23 7.91
C ALA A 204 -14.29 -1.18 8.20
N VAL A 205 -13.45 -0.95 7.20
CA VAL A 205 -12.34 0.00 7.26
C VAL A 205 -12.35 0.89 6.01
N PRO A 206 -12.02 2.19 6.16
CA PRO A 206 -11.83 3.06 5.02
C PRO A 206 -10.51 2.76 4.31
N LEU A 207 -10.56 2.71 2.98
CA LEU A 207 -9.42 2.59 2.08
C LEU A 207 -9.31 3.88 1.26
N VAL A 208 -8.86 4.94 1.93
CA VAL A 208 -8.73 6.28 1.33
C VAL A 208 -7.70 6.25 0.20
N GLY A 209 -8.09 6.75 -0.97
CA GLY A 209 -7.25 6.73 -2.18
C GLY A 209 -7.09 5.34 -2.80
N VAL A 210 -7.89 4.35 -2.37
CA VAL A 210 -7.90 3.01 -2.97
C VAL A 210 -9.27 2.77 -3.58
N GLU A 211 -9.33 2.73 -4.91
CA GLU A 211 -10.56 2.47 -5.64
C GLU A 211 -11.05 1.03 -5.43
N ALA A 212 -12.38 0.85 -5.44
CA ALA A 212 -13.00 -0.44 -5.17
C ALA A 212 -12.65 -1.51 -6.23
N ASP A 213 -12.39 -1.08 -7.46
CA ASP A 213 -12.05 -1.89 -8.63
C ASP A 213 -10.55 -1.84 -8.98
N ALA A 214 -9.70 -1.24 -8.13
CA ALA A 214 -8.27 -1.02 -8.43
C ALA A 214 -7.53 -2.30 -8.86
N ILE A 215 -7.89 -3.45 -8.26
CA ILE A 215 -7.33 -4.76 -8.63
C ILE A 215 -7.81 -5.20 -10.01
N ASP A 216 -9.09 -5.00 -10.32
CA ASP A 216 -9.70 -5.44 -11.58
C ASP A 216 -9.18 -4.59 -12.76
N VAL A 217 -8.96 -3.30 -12.53
CA VAL A 217 -8.31 -2.40 -13.51
C VAL A 217 -6.91 -2.87 -13.86
N VAL A 218 -6.07 -3.16 -12.86
CA VAL A 218 -4.71 -3.68 -13.09
C VAL A 218 -4.76 -5.06 -13.74
N PHE A 219 -5.65 -5.93 -13.32
CA PHE A 219 -5.80 -7.27 -13.90
C PHE A 219 -6.17 -7.21 -15.39
N ALA A 220 -7.14 -6.36 -15.76
CA ALA A 220 -7.51 -6.13 -17.16
C ALA A 220 -6.33 -5.57 -17.97
N ALA A 221 -5.60 -4.60 -17.43
CA ALA A 221 -4.41 -4.03 -18.07
C ALA A 221 -3.28 -5.06 -18.28
N GLN A 222 -3.23 -6.12 -17.46
CA GLN A 222 -2.28 -7.24 -17.61
C GLN A 222 -2.76 -8.33 -18.58
N GLY A 223 -3.87 -8.11 -19.30
CA GLY A 223 -4.44 -9.06 -20.26
C GLY A 223 -5.45 -10.03 -19.64
N GLY A 224 -5.92 -9.79 -18.41
CA GLY A 224 -6.90 -10.64 -17.74
C GLY A 224 -6.40 -12.09 -17.57
N SER A 225 -7.31 -13.06 -17.67
CA SER A 225 -7.00 -14.48 -17.41
C SER A 225 -6.05 -15.11 -18.44
N SER A 226 -5.95 -14.55 -19.65
CA SER A 226 -4.98 -14.97 -20.67
C SER A 226 -3.63 -14.25 -20.55
N GLY A 227 -3.54 -13.26 -19.66
CA GLY A 227 -2.34 -12.50 -19.38
C GLY A 227 -1.30 -13.27 -18.56
N ALA A 228 -0.13 -12.65 -18.37
CA ALA A 228 0.99 -13.25 -17.65
C ALA A 228 0.66 -13.61 -16.18
N LEU A 229 -0.28 -12.87 -15.58
CA LEU A 229 -0.72 -13.08 -14.20
C LEU A 229 -1.59 -14.34 -14.02
N GLY A 230 -2.25 -14.79 -15.10
CA GLY A 230 -3.17 -15.93 -15.12
C GLY A 230 -4.49 -15.68 -14.41
N ALA A 231 -5.31 -16.72 -14.31
CA ALA A 231 -6.64 -16.62 -13.71
C ALA A 231 -6.60 -16.24 -12.21
N PRO A 232 -7.64 -15.56 -11.69
CA PRO A 232 -7.80 -15.34 -10.25
C PRO A 232 -7.93 -16.68 -9.52
N VAL A 233 -7.15 -16.86 -8.45
CA VAL A 233 -7.17 -18.09 -7.63
C VAL A 233 -7.72 -17.78 -6.23
N GLY A 234 -7.44 -16.59 -5.71
CA GLY A 234 -7.93 -16.13 -4.41
C GLY A 234 -9.13 -15.20 -4.54
N GLN A 235 -9.94 -15.15 -3.49
CA GLN A 235 -10.99 -14.14 -3.34
C GLN A 235 -10.37 -12.78 -2.99
N LEU A 236 -11.09 -11.70 -3.31
CA LEU A 236 -10.73 -10.36 -2.87
C LEU A 236 -10.66 -10.32 -1.34
N THR A 237 -9.55 -9.81 -0.82
CA THR A 237 -9.30 -9.69 0.61
C THR A 237 -9.08 -8.24 0.98
N VAL A 238 -9.87 -7.75 1.93
CA VAL A 238 -9.66 -6.43 2.55
C VAL A 238 -8.65 -6.60 3.68
N VAL A 239 -7.57 -5.81 3.63
CA VAL A 239 -6.49 -5.81 4.61
C VAL A 239 -6.60 -4.55 5.44
N SER A 240 -6.58 -4.72 6.77
CA SER A 240 -6.41 -3.61 7.71
C SER A 240 -5.15 -3.81 8.52
N ASP A 241 -4.31 -2.77 8.55
CA ASP A 241 -3.00 -2.83 9.18
C ASP A 241 -2.51 -1.41 9.53
N PRO A 242 -1.73 -1.23 10.63
CA PRO A 242 -1.12 0.06 10.96
C PRO A 242 -0.23 0.65 9.84
N GLN A 243 0.35 -0.18 8.97
CA GLN A 243 1.13 0.30 7.81
C GLN A 243 0.27 0.73 6.62
N GLY A 244 -1.06 0.65 6.73
CA GLY A 244 -2.03 1.10 5.73
C GLY A 244 -3.04 0.01 5.39
N ASN A 245 -4.29 0.42 5.18
CA ASN A 245 -5.33 -0.47 4.66
C ASN A 245 -5.20 -0.67 3.15
N GLY A 246 -5.69 -1.78 2.63
CA GLY A 246 -5.60 -2.09 1.21
C GLY A 246 -6.48 -3.27 0.77
N LEU A 247 -6.42 -3.55 -0.51
CA LEU A 247 -7.03 -4.72 -1.13
C LEU A 247 -5.94 -5.65 -1.65
N VAL A 248 -6.16 -6.96 -1.53
CA VAL A 248 -5.26 -7.96 -2.09
C VAL A 248 -6.03 -9.09 -2.75
N ARG A 249 -5.48 -9.61 -3.86
CA ARG A 249 -6.02 -10.79 -4.53
C ARG A 249 -4.88 -11.63 -5.10
N GLN A 250 -5.01 -12.94 -4.96
CA GLN A 250 -4.10 -13.94 -5.53
C GLN A 250 -4.57 -14.37 -6.92
N PHE A 251 -3.60 -14.54 -7.80
CA PHE A 251 -3.74 -15.10 -9.14
C PHE A 251 -2.77 -16.27 -9.32
N ALA A 252 -2.89 -17.00 -10.43
CA ALA A 252 -2.08 -18.19 -10.67
C ALA A 252 -0.56 -17.90 -10.59
N ASN A 253 -0.11 -16.80 -11.19
CA ASN A 253 1.31 -16.47 -11.33
C ASN A 253 1.78 -15.29 -10.48
N GLY A 254 0.93 -14.77 -9.59
CA GLY A 254 1.28 -13.64 -8.74
C GLY A 254 0.12 -13.10 -7.93
N TRP A 255 0.32 -11.91 -7.39
CA TRP A 255 -0.64 -11.22 -6.54
C TRP A 255 -0.78 -9.78 -7.00
N ILE A 256 -1.97 -9.19 -6.82
CA ILE A 256 -2.15 -7.74 -6.91
C ILE A 256 -2.40 -7.20 -5.51
N HIS A 257 -1.64 -6.17 -5.15
CA HIS A 257 -1.78 -5.39 -3.92
C HIS A 257 -2.18 -3.97 -4.26
N ALA A 258 -3.34 -3.52 -3.78
CA ALA A 258 -3.80 -2.15 -3.91
C ALA A 258 -3.78 -1.44 -2.55
N SER A 259 -3.13 -0.29 -2.51
CA SER A 259 -3.04 0.58 -1.33
C SER A 259 -3.09 2.04 -1.78
N ALA A 260 -2.97 2.99 -0.85
CA ALA A 260 -2.89 4.41 -1.19
C ALA A 260 -1.68 4.76 -2.10
N ALA A 261 -0.68 3.87 -2.21
CA ALA A 261 0.43 4.03 -3.15
C ALA A 261 0.08 3.65 -4.60
N GLY A 262 -1.06 2.99 -4.82
CA GLY A 262 -1.46 2.41 -6.09
C GLY A 262 -1.70 0.90 -6.01
N ALA A 263 -2.03 0.31 -7.16
CA ALA A 263 -2.24 -1.13 -7.32
C ALA A 263 -1.10 -1.74 -8.16
N PHE A 264 -0.41 -2.74 -7.61
CA PHE A 264 0.80 -3.30 -8.21
C PHE A 264 0.79 -4.83 -8.21
N VAL A 265 1.28 -5.41 -9.31
CA VAL A 265 1.53 -6.84 -9.43
C VAL A 265 2.84 -7.19 -8.73
N THR A 266 2.81 -8.26 -7.95
CA THR A 266 3.99 -8.92 -7.37
C THR A 266 4.02 -10.37 -7.86
N SER A 267 5.07 -10.78 -8.56
CA SER A 267 5.19 -12.15 -9.10
C SER A 267 5.33 -13.18 -7.99
N ASN A 268 5.06 -14.46 -8.29
CA ASN A 268 5.27 -15.54 -7.31
C ASN A 268 6.72 -15.63 -6.79
N ALA A 269 7.71 -15.28 -7.62
CA ALA A 269 9.12 -15.28 -7.22
C ALA A 269 9.40 -14.20 -6.16
N SER A 270 8.96 -12.96 -6.41
CA SER A 270 9.08 -11.86 -5.43
C SER A 270 8.20 -12.10 -4.20
N MET A 271 7.00 -12.66 -4.38
CA MET A 271 6.07 -12.96 -3.27
C MET A 271 6.63 -13.97 -2.27
N LYS A 272 7.45 -14.93 -2.72
CA LYS A 272 8.13 -15.87 -1.82
C LYS A 272 9.02 -15.14 -0.82
N GLU A 273 9.84 -14.21 -1.31
CA GLU A 273 10.70 -13.38 -0.45
C GLU A 273 9.89 -12.38 0.37
N TYR A 274 8.89 -11.73 -0.24
CA TYR A 274 8.03 -10.79 0.46
C TYR A 274 7.35 -11.46 1.66
N SER A 275 6.84 -12.68 1.48
CA SER A 275 6.24 -13.47 2.57
C SER A 275 7.28 -13.87 3.62
N ALA A 276 8.46 -14.34 3.22
CA ALA A 276 9.54 -14.69 4.14
C ALA A 276 10.02 -13.49 4.98
N SER A 277 9.97 -12.29 4.40
CA SER A 277 10.28 -11.01 5.05
C SER A 277 9.15 -10.49 5.97
N GLY A 278 8.11 -11.29 6.23
CA GLY A 278 6.98 -10.93 7.11
C GLY A 278 5.79 -10.29 6.40
N TRP A 279 5.79 -10.31 5.06
CA TRP A 279 4.78 -9.68 4.20
C TRP A 279 4.57 -8.21 4.59
N LEU A 280 3.33 -7.72 4.54
CA LEU A 280 2.98 -6.35 4.88
C LEU A 280 3.53 -5.92 6.24
N ARG A 281 3.38 -6.78 7.26
CA ARG A 281 3.79 -6.53 8.66
C ARG A 281 5.30 -6.58 8.88
N GLY A 282 6.02 -7.01 7.86
CA GLY A 282 7.46 -7.03 7.84
C GLY A 282 8.08 -5.66 7.63
N LYS A 283 9.40 -5.67 7.44
CA LYS A 283 10.20 -4.46 7.21
C LYS A 283 9.90 -3.76 5.88
N LEU A 284 9.31 -4.46 4.90
CA LEU A 284 9.07 -3.94 3.56
C LEU A 284 7.80 -3.07 3.47
N GLY A 285 6.70 -3.45 4.11
CA GLY A 285 5.41 -2.79 3.93
C GLY A 285 4.84 -2.96 2.52
N TRP A 286 3.88 -2.11 2.13
CA TRP A 286 3.22 -2.17 0.81
C TRP A 286 4.20 -1.95 -0.37
N PRO A 287 3.98 -2.62 -1.52
CA PRO A 287 4.65 -2.28 -2.77
C PRO A 287 4.30 -0.85 -3.20
N THR A 288 5.26 -0.18 -3.81
CA THR A 288 5.16 1.22 -4.27
C THR A 288 5.42 1.39 -5.77
N SER A 289 5.76 0.30 -6.46
CA SER A 289 5.93 0.26 -7.91
C SER A 289 5.46 -1.07 -8.49
N ALA A 290 5.26 -1.09 -9.80
CA ALA A 290 5.24 -2.34 -10.55
C ALA A 290 6.64 -3.00 -10.54
N GLU A 291 6.68 -4.33 -10.73
CA GLU A 291 7.92 -5.02 -11.03
C GLU A 291 8.52 -4.52 -12.35
N SER A 292 9.78 -4.10 -12.30
CA SER A 292 10.54 -3.67 -13.47
C SER A 292 11.47 -4.80 -13.91
N LYS A 293 11.39 -5.18 -15.19
CA LYS A 293 12.35 -6.13 -15.79
C LYS A 293 13.73 -5.47 -15.89
N VAL A 294 14.75 -6.24 -15.54
CA VAL A 294 16.15 -5.84 -15.58
C VAL A 294 16.88 -6.85 -16.45
N THR A 295 17.42 -6.37 -17.57
CA THR A 295 18.31 -7.14 -18.44
C THR A 295 19.73 -6.62 -18.27
N ASP A 296 20.67 -7.53 -18.02
CA ASP A 296 22.05 -7.17 -17.70
C ASP A 296 23.04 -8.32 -17.98
N PRO A 297 24.31 -8.04 -18.35
CA PRO A 297 25.35 -9.06 -18.46
C PRO A 297 25.56 -9.89 -17.19
N ASN A 298 25.26 -9.33 -16.00
CA ASN A 298 25.34 -10.05 -14.73
C ASN A 298 24.13 -10.97 -14.47
N GLY A 299 23.18 -11.03 -15.41
CA GLY A 299 21.99 -11.87 -15.37
C GLY A 299 20.70 -11.06 -15.42
N ASP A 300 19.64 -11.69 -15.93
CA ASP A 300 18.32 -11.08 -16.00
C ASP A 300 17.53 -11.29 -14.70
N GLY A 301 16.59 -10.40 -14.46
CA GLY A 301 15.72 -10.46 -13.30
C GLY A 301 14.63 -9.38 -13.28
N VAL A 302 14.02 -9.21 -12.12
CA VAL A 302 13.06 -8.16 -11.82
C VAL A 302 13.42 -7.45 -10.52
N ALA A 303 13.04 -6.18 -10.44
CA ALA A 303 13.17 -5.38 -9.23
C ALA A 303 11.85 -4.67 -8.93
N GLN A 304 11.46 -4.62 -7.67
CA GLN A 304 10.27 -3.91 -7.22
C GLN A 304 10.56 -3.12 -5.95
N SER A 305 10.06 -1.88 -5.90
CA SER A 305 10.15 -1.07 -4.71
C SER A 305 8.98 -1.30 -3.77
N PHE A 306 9.28 -1.25 -2.48
CA PHE A 306 8.36 -1.31 -1.36
C PHE A 306 8.64 -0.11 -0.46
N ARG A 307 7.69 0.24 0.42
CA ARG A 307 7.84 1.38 1.33
C ARG A 307 9.14 1.33 2.15
N GLY A 308 9.57 0.15 2.59
CA GLY A 308 10.74 -0.07 3.43
C GLY A 308 11.95 -0.68 2.74
N GLY A 309 11.96 -0.77 1.40
CA GLY A 309 13.09 -1.36 0.68
C GLY A 309 12.73 -1.82 -0.72
N TRP A 310 13.45 -2.82 -1.20
CA TRP A 310 13.30 -3.39 -2.53
C TRP A 310 13.32 -4.91 -2.43
N ILE A 311 12.65 -5.57 -3.38
CA ILE A 311 12.90 -6.98 -3.68
C ILE A 311 13.54 -7.05 -5.06
N HIS A 312 14.65 -7.77 -5.14
CA HIS A 312 15.32 -8.13 -6.39
C HIS A 312 15.18 -9.64 -6.58
N SER A 313 14.70 -10.07 -7.75
CA SER A 313 14.57 -11.49 -8.10
C SER A 313 15.32 -11.79 -9.39
N SER A 314 16.19 -12.80 -9.36
CA SER A 314 16.98 -13.27 -10.50
C SER A 314 17.14 -14.78 -10.44
N ALA A 315 17.95 -15.36 -11.35
CA ALA A 315 18.37 -16.76 -11.26
C ALA A 315 19.07 -17.13 -9.94
N LYS A 316 19.52 -16.15 -9.15
CA LYS A 316 20.13 -16.36 -7.82
C LYS A 316 19.10 -16.51 -6.70
N GLY A 317 17.82 -16.24 -6.97
CA GLY A 317 16.76 -16.17 -5.97
C GLY A 317 16.14 -14.78 -5.88
N ALA A 318 15.19 -14.63 -4.96
CA ALA A 318 14.57 -13.35 -4.61
C ALA A 318 15.03 -12.92 -3.23
N PHE A 319 15.48 -11.68 -3.07
CA PHE A 319 16.02 -11.17 -1.81
C PHE A 319 15.58 -9.74 -1.55
N ALA A 320 15.21 -9.46 -0.31
CA ALA A 320 14.88 -8.12 0.15
C ALA A 320 16.15 -7.33 0.53
N THR A 321 16.21 -6.08 0.09
CA THR A 321 17.26 -5.11 0.43
C THR A 321 16.60 -3.89 1.07
N SER A 322 16.97 -3.55 2.31
CA SER A 322 16.39 -2.39 3.00
C SER A 322 16.71 -1.08 2.28
N THR A 323 15.93 -0.02 2.52
CA THR A 323 16.19 1.31 1.93
C THR A 323 17.61 1.81 2.22
N ARG A 324 18.13 1.46 3.40
CA ARG A 324 19.48 1.83 3.83
C ARG A 324 20.55 1.05 3.09
N MET A 325 20.41 -0.27 2.96
CA MET A 325 21.33 -1.07 2.15
C MET A 325 21.27 -0.67 0.67
N MET A 326 20.07 -0.33 0.19
CA MET A 326 19.84 0.10 -1.18
C MET A 326 20.56 1.41 -1.54
N SER A 327 20.78 2.33 -0.59
CA SER A 327 21.54 3.56 -0.85
C SER A 327 23.00 3.25 -1.20
N GLY A 328 23.63 2.33 -0.46
CA GLY A 328 24.96 1.82 -0.75
C GLY A 328 25.01 1.02 -2.05
N TYR A 329 24.02 0.15 -2.26
CA TYR A 329 23.93 -0.64 -3.48
C TYR A 329 23.78 0.23 -4.73
N SER A 330 22.98 1.28 -4.66
CA SER A 330 22.83 2.25 -5.77
C SER A 330 24.14 3.00 -6.03
N LYS A 331 24.85 3.45 -4.98
CA LYS A 331 26.17 4.10 -5.10
C LYS A 331 27.22 3.18 -5.71
N ALA A 332 27.13 1.87 -5.45
CA ALA A 332 28.00 0.86 -6.02
C ALA A 332 27.68 0.49 -7.48
N GLY A 333 26.82 1.26 -8.16
CA GLY A 333 26.43 1.02 -9.56
C GLY A 333 25.24 0.06 -9.73
N TRP A 334 24.56 -0.29 -8.63
CA TRP A 334 23.46 -1.24 -8.61
C TRP A 334 23.84 -2.59 -9.26
N VAL A 335 22.88 -3.30 -9.86
CA VAL A 335 23.10 -4.61 -10.52
C VAL A 335 24.14 -4.57 -11.63
N ARG A 336 24.37 -3.39 -12.23
CA ARG A 336 25.34 -3.17 -13.30
C ARG A 336 26.76 -2.93 -12.79
N GLY A 337 26.88 -2.64 -11.49
CA GLY A 337 28.15 -2.42 -10.82
C GLY A 337 28.86 -3.71 -10.44
N SER A 338 29.99 -3.57 -9.75
CA SER A 338 30.88 -4.68 -9.39
C SER A 338 30.30 -5.65 -8.34
N LEU A 339 29.20 -5.30 -7.69
CA LEU A 339 28.51 -6.19 -6.74
C LEU A 339 27.60 -7.19 -7.46
N GLY A 340 26.95 -6.81 -8.56
CA GLY A 340 25.94 -7.62 -9.23
C GLY A 340 24.71 -7.90 -8.36
N TRP A 341 23.97 -8.96 -8.67
CA TRP A 341 22.73 -9.33 -7.98
C TRP A 341 22.94 -9.72 -6.51
N PRO A 342 21.97 -9.44 -5.62
CA PRO A 342 21.91 -10.04 -4.29
C PRO A 342 21.85 -11.56 -4.38
N VAL A 343 22.54 -12.24 -3.47
CA VAL A 343 22.57 -13.71 -3.36
C VAL A 343 22.12 -14.22 -2.00
N SER A 344 21.79 -13.32 -1.08
CA SER A 344 21.26 -13.65 0.24
C SER A 344 20.32 -12.54 0.74
N ALA A 345 19.52 -12.89 1.75
CA ALA A 345 18.82 -11.90 2.54
C ALA A 345 19.82 -11.01 3.30
N GLU A 346 19.40 -9.78 3.59
CA GLU A 346 20.08 -8.89 4.53
C GLU A 346 19.96 -9.44 5.96
N VAL A 347 21.10 -9.65 6.61
CA VAL A 347 21.22 -10.15 7.99
C VAL A 347 21.71 -9.04 8.89
N CYS A 348 21.01 -8.79 10.00
CA CYS A 348 21.38 -7.77 10.98
C CYS A 348 21.64 -8.41 12.36
N THR A 349 22.77 -8.03 12.98
CA THR A 349 23.11 -8.34 14.36
C THR A 349 23.32 -7.04 15.14
N GLY A 350 22.37 -6.74 16.03
CA GLY A 350 22.30 -5.41 16.67
C GLY A 350 22.13 -4.33 15.61
N ALA A 351 22.99 -3.31 15.64
CA ALA A 351 22.99 -2.23 14.65
C ALA A 351 23.76 -2.56 13.36
N SER A 352 24.41 -3.73 13.27
CA SER A 352 25.28 -4.09 12.14
C SER A 352 24.52 -4.98 11.17
N CYS A 353 24.32 -4.50 9.95
CA CYS A 353 23.65 -5.22 8.89
C CYS A 353 24.63 -5.55 7.77
N THR A 354 24.46 -6.70 7.14
CA THR A 354 25.26 -7.14 5.99
C THR A 354 24.38 -7.89 5.01
N GLN A 355 24.65 -7.72 3.72
CA GLN A 355 24.02 -8.49 2.65
C GLN A 355 25.08 -8.94 1.64
N ALA A 356 24.99 -10.19 1.20
CA ALA A 356 25.85 -10.72 0.15
C ALA A 356 25.27 -10.46 -1.24
N PHE A 357 26.19 -10.14 -2.15
CA PHE A 357 25.97 -9.96 -3.57
C PHE A 357 26.93 -10.90 -4.32
N ALA A 358 26.66 -11.13 -5.61
CA ALA A 358 27.44 -12.06 -6.42
C ALA A 358 28.94 -11.72 -6.43
N GLY A 359 29.28 -10.43 -6.46
CA GLY A 359 30.64 -9.91 -6.53
C GLY A 359 31.20 -9.32 -5.22
N GLY A 360 30.46 -9.36 -4.11
CA GLY A 360 30.93 -8.73 -2.86
C GLY A 360 29.91 -8.75 -1.73
N VAL A 361 30.20 -8.03 -0.65
CA VAL A 361 29.23 -7.75 0.42
C VAL A 361 29.02 -6.25 0.58
N LEU A 362 27.82 -5.84 0.98
CA LEU A 362 27.57 -4.53 1.55
C LEU A 362 27.28 -4.67 3.04
N SER A 363 27.87 -3.79 3.83
CA SER A 363 27.68 -3.74 5.28
C SER A 363 27.45 -2.31 5.76
N PHE A 364 26.69 -2.13 6.84
CA PHE A 364 26.61 -0.88 7.57
C PHE A 364 26.40 -1.13 9.06
N THR A 365 26.77 -0.17 9.89
CA THR A 365 26.49 -0.19 11.34
C THR A 365 25.80 1.09 11.77
N GLY A 366 24.67 0.97 12.45
CA GLY A 366 23.90 2.10 12.99
C GLY A 366 23.43 3.03 11.88
N THR A 367 23.88 4.29 11.92
CA THR A 367 23.59 5.34 10.93
C THR A 367 24.79 5.66 10.02
N ALA A 368 25.87 4.87 10.07
CA ALA A 368 27.01 5.03 9.16
C ALA A 368 26.64 4.62 7.73
N GLU A 369 27.18 5.30 6.71
CA GLU A 369 26.93 4.96 5.31
C GLU A 369 27.29 3.50 4.99
N PRO A 370 26.51 2.79 4.16
CA PRO A 370 26.87 1.43 3.77
C PRO A 370 28.15 1.41 2.95
N THR A 371 29.03 0.47 3.29
CA THR A 371 30.33 0.27 2.64
C THR A 371 30.33 -1.02 1.84
N SER A 372 30.74 -0.95 0.58
CA SER A 372 30.89 -2.12 -0.30
C SER A 372 32.29 -2.72 -0.20
N ALA A 373 32.38 -4.03 0.01
CA ALA A 373 33.60 -4.80 -0.09
C ALA A 373 33.54 -5.72 -1.32
N VAL A 374 34.06 -5.24 -2.44
CA VAL A 374 34.13 -6.01 -3.71
C VAL A 374 35.17 -7.12 -3.56
N GLY A 375 34.87 -8.29 -4.11
CA GLY A 375 35.72 -9.48 -3.99
C GLY A 375 35.47 -10.29 -2.72
N VAL A 376 34.87 -9.71 -1.68
CA VAL A 376 34.47 -10.44 -0.47
C VAL A 376 33.25 -11.29 -0.78
N SER A 377 33.47 -12.56 -1.09
CA SER A 377 32.42 -13.38 -1.72
C SER A 377 32.64 -14.88 -1.52
N ALA A 378 31.58 -15.66 -1.72
CA ALA A 378 31.67 -17.11 -1.83
C ALA A 378 32.64 -17.54 -2.95
N ALA A 379 32.71 -16.76 -4.05
CA ALA A 379 33.64 -17.03 -5.15
C ALA A 379 35.11 -16.84 -4.75
N ALA A 380 35.42 -15.86 -3.90
CA ALA A 380 36.78 -15.69 -3.37
C ALA A 380 37.19 -16.84 -2.45
N ILE A 381 36.26 -17.33 -1.61
CA ILE A 381 36.47 -18.53 -0.80
C ILE A 381 36.77 -19.74 -1.69
N ALA A 382 36.00 -19.92 -2.78
CA ALA A 382 36.22 -21.00 -3.73
C ALA A 382 37.59 -20.90 -4.43
N LYS A 383 38.06 -19.69 -4.76
CA LYS A 383 39.39 -19.47 -5.34
C LYS A 383 40.52 -19.90 -4.39
N VAL A 384 40.46 -19.49 -3.11
CA VAL A 384 41.46 -19.91 -2.11
C VAL A 384 41.47 -21.42 -1.92
N ARG A 385 40.31 -22.07 -1.94
CA ARG A 385 40.24 -23.53 -1.88
C ARG A 385 40.91 -24.21 -3.09
N ALA A 386 40.74 -23.64 -4.28
CA ALA A 386 41.24 -24.21 -5.52
C ALA A 386 42.74 -23.95 -5.75
N ASP A 387 43.31 -22.95 -5.10
CA ASP A 387 44.71 -22.56 -5.24
C ASP A 387 45.59 -23.25 -4.19
N PRO A 388 46.41 -24.26 -4.57
CA PRO A 388 47.27 -24.98 -3.64
C PRO A 388 48.41 -24.12 -3.06
N THR A 389 48.66 -22.93 -3.61
CA THR A 389 49.69 -22.00 -3.12
C THR A 389 49.15 -20.97 -2.11
N SER A 390 47.82 -20.83 -2.06
CA SER A 390 47.16 -19.81 -1.23
C SER A 390 46.97 -20.22 0.24
N SER A 391 47.29 -21.47 0.61
CA SER A 391 47.26 -21.93 2.00
C SER A 391 48.25 -23.07 2.26
N ALA A 392 48.90 -23.07 3.42
CA ALA A 392 49.67 -24.21 3.91
C ALA A 392 48.79 -25.32 4.54
N VAL A 393 47.46 -25.18 4.44
CA VAL A 393 46.47 -25.96 5.20
C VAL A 393 45.75 -26.94 4.29
N ALA A 394 45.77 -28.22 4.63
CA ALA A 394 44.90 -29.21 3.99
C ALA A 394 43.45 -29.02 4.47
N LEU A 395 42.68 -28.15 3.80
CA LEU A 395 41.30 -27.82 4.18
C LEU A 395 40.36 -29.04 4.14
N GLY A 396 40.55 -29.94 3.17
CA GLY A 396 39.68 -31.10 2.97
C GLY A 396 38.28 -30.72 2.46
N GLY A 397 37.27 -31.54 2.80
CA GLY A 397 35.89 -31.33 2.36
C GLY A 397 35.24 -30.14 3.06
N ALA A 398 34.35 -29.43 2.36
CA ALA A 398 33.48 -28.45 2.98
C ALA A 398 32.53 -29.16 3.96
N VAL A 399 32.43 -28.65 5.19
CA VAL A 399 31.49 -29.17 6.19
C VAL A 399 30.11 -28.55 5.98
N ASP A 400 30.09 -27.25 5.66
CA ASP A 400 28.85 -26.54 5.31
C ASP A 400 28.67 -26.48 3.79
N PRO A 401 27.45 -26.68 3.28
CA PRO A 401 27.19 -26.77 1.84
C PRO A 401 27.47 -25.46 1.09
N VAL A 402 27.38 -24.31 1.77
CA VAL A 402 27.65 -22.98 1.21
C VAL A 402 28.35 -22.09 2.24
N PRO A 403 29.15 -21.10 1.82
CA PRO A 403 29.68 -20.08 2.71
C PRO A 403 28.57 -19.28 3.42
N SER A 404 28.79 -19.00 4.70
CA SER A 404 27.89 -18.23 5.57
C SER A 404 28.23 -16.74 5.56
N LEU A 405 27.19 -15.90 5.57
CA LEU A 405 27.32 -14.46 5.76
C LEU A 405 27.56 -14.14 7.23
N VAL A 406 28.55 -13.29 7.51
CA VAL A 406 28.88 -12.83 8.86
C VAL A 406 28.56 -11.33 8.95
N ALA A 407 27.69 -10.97 9.89
CA ALA A 407 27.37 -9.59 10.22
C ALA A 407 27.80 -9.30 11.67
N ASP A 408 28.74 -8.37 11.86
CA ASP A 408 29.29 -8.04 13.18
C ASP A 408 29.74 -6.56 13.24
N PRO A 409 29.71 -5.92 14.42
CA PRO A 409 30.25 -4.57 14.59
C PRO A 409 31.71 -4.41 14.13
N ASN A 410 32.52 -5.47 14.18
CA ASN A 410 33.91 -5.47 13.73
C ASN A 410 34.09 -5.76 12.23
N GLY A 411 33.00 -5.68 11.46
CA GLY A 411 32.99 -5.77 10.00
C GLY A 411 32.28 -7.02 9.49
N GLY A 412 31.59 -6.89 8.35
CA GLY A 412 30.93 -8.00 7.68
C GLY A 412 31.88 -8.77 6.74
N GLY A 413 31.48 -10.00 6.41
CA GLY A 413 32.25 -10.86 5.51
C GLY A 413 31.57 -12.20 5.25
N MET A 414 32.31 -13.12 4.64
CA MET A 414 31.87 -14.49 4.40
C MET A 414 32.81 -15.46 5.12
N ALA A 415 32.28 -16.57 5.60
CA ALA A 415 33.08 -17.64 6.22
C ALA A 415 32.58 -19.02 5.77
N GLN A 416 33.50 -19.96 5.54
CA GLN A 416 33.15 -21.35 5.27
C GLN A 416 34.01 -22.30 6.11
N LYS A 417 33.35 -23.27 6.74
CA LYS A 417 34.01 -24.35 7.47
C LYS A 417 34.36 -25.51 6.55
N PHE A 418 35.57 -26.02 6.71
CA PHE A 418 36.10 -27.22 6.10
C PHE A 418 36.54 -28.22 7.18
N SER A 419 36.73 -29.48 6.82
CA SER A 419 37.14 -30.51 7.77
C SER A 419 38.47 -30.20 8.46
N GLY A 420 39.40 -29.56 7.75
CA GLY A 420 40.75 -29.22 8.21
C GLY A 420 40.94 -27.77 8.65
N GLY A 421 39.93 -26.91 8.50
CA GLY A 421 40.07 -25.49 8.80
C GLY A 421 38.89 -24.64 8.35
N TRP A 422 39.12 -23.34 8.26
CA TRP A 422 38.12 -22.35 7.83
C TRP A 422 38.72 -21.45 6.75
N VAL A 423 37.88 -20.94 5.86
CA VAL A 423 38.25 -19.84 4.98
C VAL A 423 37.36 -18.65 5.29
N HIS A 424 37.98 -17.51 5.57
CA HIS A 424 37.30 -16.23 5.83
C HIS A 424 37.59 -15.28 4.69
N SER A 425 36.57 -14.56 4.22
CA SER A 425 36.68 -13.48 3.24
C SER A 425 36.14 -12.20 3.88
N SER A 426 36.98 -11.18 3.95
CA SER A 426 36.61 -9.85 4.46
C SER A 426 37.42 -8.76 3.76
N VAL A 427 37.23 -7.50 4.16
CA VAL A 427 38.03 -6.38 3.66
C VAL A 427 39.54 -6.53 3.92
N ALA A 428 39.95 -7.40 4.85
CA ALA A 428 41.35 -7.71 5.09
C ALA A 428 41.95 -8.65 4.03
N GLY A 429 41.10 -9.35 3.27
CA GLY A 429 41.48 -10.36 2.27
C GLY A 429 40.69 -11.66 2.44
N THR A 430 41.06 -12.67 1.67
CA THR A 430 40.48 -14.02 1.81
C THR A 430 41.57 -15.01 2.20
N PHE A 431 41.45 -15.60 3.39
CA PHE A 431 42.51 -16.42 3.97
C PHE A 431 41.97 -17.70 4.58
N ALA A 432 42.72 -18.78 4.38
CA ALA A 432 42.53 -20.05 5.05
C ALA A 432 43.22 -20.06 6.42
N SER A 433 42.61 -20.73 7.39
CA SER A 433 43.12 -20.91 8.75
C SER A 433 42.89 -22.37 9.17
N SER A 434 43.93 -23.04 9.65
CA SER A 434 43.89 -24.41 10.15
C SER A 434 43.03 -24.54 11.40
N ASN A 435 42.54 -25.75 11.69
CA ASN A 435 41.81 -26.01 12.94
C ASN A 435 42.62 -25.64 14.20
N THR A 436 43.95 -25.71 14.14
CA THR A 436 44.82 -25.32 15.26
C THR A 436 44.78 -23.81 15.51
N ILE A 437 44.89 -23.00 14.46
CA ILE A 437 44.72 -21.54 14.56
C ILE A 437 43.29 -21.21 15.00
N MET A 438 42.29 -21.84 14.40
CA MET A 438 40.87 -21.58 14.68
C MET A 438 40.47 -21.95 16.13
N THR A 439 41.15 -22.93 16.73
CA THR A 439 40.95 -23.28 18.14
C THR A 439 41.48 -22.20 19.08
N ALA A 440 42.59 -21.54 18.76
CA ALA A 440 43.06 -20.40 19.55
C ALA A 440 42.24 -19.13 19.27
N TYR A 441 41.87 -18.88 18.01
CA TYR A 441 41.03 -17.75 17.63
C TYR A 441 39.66 -17.80 18.33
N SER A 442 39.06 -19.00 18.43
CA SER A 442 37.80 -19.17 19.15
C SER A 442 37.90 -18.84 20.63
N LYS A 443 38.98 -19.27 21.30
CA LYS A 443 39.27 -18.93 22.71
C LYS A 443 39.56 -17.44 22.91
N ALA A 444 40.10 -16.77 21.89
CA ALA A 444 40.38 -15.34 21.90
C ALA A 444 39.13 -14.46 21.67
N GLY A 445 37.94 -15.06 21.57
CA GLY A 445 36.68 -14.34 21.38
C GLY A 445 36.27 -14.14 19.92
N TRP A 446 36.87 -14.89 18.99
CA TRP A 446 36.60 -14.76 17.56
C TRP A 446 36.73 -13.31 17.08
N LEU A 447 35.86 -12.92 16.14
CA LEU A 447 35.83 -11.60 15.54
C LEU A 447 35.51 -10.49 16.54
N ARG A 448 34.82 -10.82 17.64
CA ARG A 448 34.49 -9.88 18.72
C ARG A 448 35.65 -9.69 19.70
N GLY A 449 36.67 -10.55 19.63
CA GLY A 449 37.91 -10.40 20.36
C GLY A 449 38.80 -9.31 19.77
N LYS A 450 39.93 -9.05 20.44
CA LYS A 450 40.91 -8.01 20.03
C LYS A 450 41.62 -8.32 18.71
N LEU A 451 41.53 -9.54 18.18
CA LEU A 451 42.24 -9.95 16.96
C LEU A 451 41.57 -9.46 15.67
N GLY A 452 40.23 -9.37 15.62
CA GLY A 452 39.50 -9.10 14.37
C GLY A 452 39.68 -10.19 13.31
N TRP A 453 39.49 -9.84 12.04
CA TRP A 453 39.58 -10.79 10.91
C TRP A 453 41.02 -11.29 10.67
N PRO A 454 41.19 -12.51 10.11
CA PRO A 454 42.45 -12.90 9.50
C PRO A 454 42.90 -11.88 8.45
N ALA A 455 44.19 -11.53 8.47
CA ALA A 455 44.78 -10.48 7.65
C ALA A 455 46.00 -10.95 6.82
N GLY A 456 46.28 -12.26 6.83
CA GLY A 456 47.34 -12.86 6.06
C GLY A 456 47.20 -14.36 5.94
N VAL A 457 47.96 -14.95 5.01
CA VAL A 457 48.05 -16.39 4.82
C VAL A 457 48.68 -17.03 6.05
N GLU A 458 48.18 -18.20 6.46
CA GLU A 458 48.87 -19.04 7.44
C GLU A 458 50.14 -19.63 6.81
N THR A 459 51.29 -19.17 7.27
CA THR A 459 52.60 -19.62 6.77
C THR A 459 53.21 -20.61 7.75
N CYS A 460 53.61 -21.78 7.24
CA CYS A 460 54.21 -22.85 8.02
C CYS A 460 55.65 -23.12 7.59
N SER A 461 56.54 -23.22 8.57
CA SER A 461 57.87 -23.81 8.44
C SER A 461 57.82 -25.32 8.73
N ALA A 462 58.98 -25.97 8.76
CA ALA A 462 59.10 -27.36 9.20
C ALA A 462 58.55 -27.58 10.61
N THR A 463 58.73 -26.63 11.53
CA THR A 463 58.46 -26.80 12.97
C THR A 463 57.33 -25.92 13.51
N SER A 464 57.01 -24.80 12.86
CA SER A 464 56.06 -23.80 13.38
C SER A 464 55.18 -23.20 12.30
N CYS A 465 54.02 -22.67 12.69
CA CYS A 465 53.13 -21.92 11.82
C CYS A 465 52.71 -20.60 12.48
N VAL A 466 52.41 -19.60 11.66
CA VAL A 466 51.92 -18.29 12.11
C VAL A 466 50.91 -17.73 11.11
N GLN A 467 49.89 -17.04 11.64
CA GLN A 467 48.94 -16.27 10.84
C GLN A 467 48.73 -14.89 11.45
N ALA A 468 48.71 -13.88 10.58
CA ALA A 468 48.39 -12.50 10.95
C ALA A 468 46.88 -12.29 11.02
N PHE A 469 46.47 -11.48 11.98
CA PHE A 469 45.12 -10.97 12.18
C PHE A 469 45.18 -9.44 12.26
N GLN A 470 44.06 -8.75 12.07
CA GLN A 470 44.01 -7.29 12.08
C GLN A 470 44.64 -6.68 13.35
N GLY A 471 44.35 -7.27 14.52
CA GLY A 471 44.82 -6.82 15.83
C GLY A 471 45.91 -7.69 16.48
N GLY A 472 46.63 -8.51 15.71
CA GLY A 472 47.65 -9.39 16.27
C GLY A 472 48.08 -10.55 15.39
N SER A 473 48.56 -11.62 16.00
CA SER A 473 48.92 -12.86 15.32
C SER A 473 48.63 -14.07 16.20
N ILE A 474 48.39 -15.22 15.58
CA ILE A 474 48.34 -16.52 16.24
C ILE A 474 49.48 -17.37 15.69
N SER A 475 50.26 -18.00 16.57
CA SER A 475 51.35 -18.89 16.18
C SER A 475 51.37 -20.19 16.99
N TYR A 476 51.94 -21.25 16.43
CA TYR A 476 52.10 -22.52 17.13
C TYR A 476 53.30 -23.32 16.64
N VAL A 477 53.83 -24.18 17.52
CA VAL A 477 54.79 -25.24 17.16
C VAL A 477 53.98 -26.51 16.87
N LYS A 478 54.31 -27.25 15.80
CA LYS A 478 53.58 -28.46 15.42
C LYS A 478 53.53 -29.45 16.59
N GLY A 479 52.32 -29.94 16.90
CA GLY A 479 52.06 -30.81 18.06
C GLY A 479 51.82 -30.08 19.39
N LYS A 480 51.90 -28.75 19.43
CA LYS A 480 51.59 -27.92 20.61
C LYS A 480 50.38 -27.03 20.37
N ALA A 481 49.82 -26.50 21.47
CA ALA A 481 48.74 -25.52 21.41
C ALA A 481 49.22 -24.18 20.81
N ALA A 482 48.32 -23.50 20.11
CA ALA A 482 48.56 -22.18 19.57
C ALA A 482 48.50 -21.07 20.62
N THR A 483 49.31 -20.03 20.43
CA THR A 483 49.44 -18.87 21.29
C THR A 483 49.03 -17.60 20.53
N VAL A 484 48.36 -16.69 21.24
CA VAL A 484 47.87 -15.41 20.70
C VAL A 484 48.81 -14.29 21.15
N ALA A 485 49.22 -13.45 20.21
CA ALA A 485 49.93 -12.20 20.48
C ALA A 485 49.12 -11.02 19.95
N TYR A 486 48.77 -10.08 20.83
CA TYR A 486 48.04 -8.86 20.47
C TYR A 486 49.00 -7.75 20.05
N ARG A 487 48.53 -6.85 19.19
CA ARG A 487 49.20 -5.58 18.86
C ARG A 487 48.71 -4.43 19.73
#